data_AF-A0A1H0FJ25-F1
#
_entry.id   AF-A0A1H0FJ25-F1
#
_cell.length_a   1.000
_cell.length_b   1.000
_cell.length_c   1.000
_cell.angle_alpha   90.00
_cell.angle_beta   90.00
_cell.angle_gamma   90.00
#
_symmetry.space_group_name_H-M   'P 1'
#
loop_
_entity.id
_entity.type
_entity.pdbx_description
1 polymer ?
#
loop_
_entity_poly.entity_id
_entity_poly.type
_entity_poly.pdbx_seq_one_letter_code
_entity_poly.pdbx_strand_id
1 'polypeptide(L)'
;MKISNRRSRGGRRTSAAVALSAVLALTATACGDDGSGTGGDKGAEGSGKGKIVFWDNNGGVRTDIWKEIIADFEKANPDIKVEYVGIPSTDYQSKVDTALQGGGLPDVGGVGAAMLAGFAAQNALEPLDDRLAKSSLNGKLNEDMVASLKAAGGGDGKLYSVPTSANNGVLYYRTDLFKKAGLDEPTTWDKFYEAAEKLTDAGKNEFGYTIRGGSGSIAQALDAMYGQSGITSFWDSSGEKTTVNDPKNVAALEKYAALYKKVTPAADLNNDFTKMVAQWDSGTIGMLNHNLGSYQDHVKALGTDKFRGIPQPVGSAGKRVQVSNPVDGMGLFKSSKNKEAAWKFIEFATSQAENSKFNEAAGQVPSNNDAAKDAWISKAEPTKLAAAALTDGSTTIVQLPYYLPDWNTISKADNEPGFQKVLNGDLSAKEFLDTVAGQLNEAQAEWTERNG
;
A
#
# COMPACT_ATOMS: atom_id res chain seq x y z
N MET A 1 19.65 -8.17 -63.77
CA MET A 1 20.59 -8.24 -64.91
C MET A 1 21.23 -6.87 -65.09
N LYS A 2 22.55 -6.79 -64.85
CA LYS A 2 23.57 -5.89 -65.48
C LYS A 2 23.29 -4.36 -65.48
N ILE A 3 24.20 -3.40 -65.29
CA ILE A 3 25.66 -3.25 -65.20
C ILE A 3 25.81 -1.73 -64.90
N SER A 4 26.40 -1.31 -63.76
CA SER A 4 27.78 -0.81 -63.59
C SER A 4 28.13 0.60 -64.11
N ASN A 5 28.80 1.35 -63.21
CA ASN A 5 30.05 2.13 -63.42
C ASN A 5 29.98 3.45 -64.22
N ARG A 6 30.78 4.51 -63.99
CA ARG A 6 32.09 4.75 -63.32
C ARG A 6 32.33 6.29 -63.40
N ARG A 7 32.97 6.99 -62.45
CA ARG A 7 34.43 7.31 -62.35
C ARG A 7 34.52 8.44 -61.29
N SER A 8 35.29 8.41 -60.20
CA SER A 8 36.76 8.27 -60.00
C SER A 8 37.59 9.50 -60.38
N ARG A 9 38.19 10.12 -59.35
CA ARG A 9 39.60 10.59 -59.19
C ARG A 9 39.67 11.33 -57.84
N GLY A 10 40.63 11.17 -56.92
CA GLY A 10 41.91 10.47 -56.91
C GLY A 10 42.85 11.28 -56.00
N GLY A 11 43.43 10.66 -54.97
CA GLY A 11 44.45 11.25 -54.10
C GLY A 11 45.01 10.18 -53.16
N ARG A 12 46.28 9.79 -53.37
CA ARG A 12 46.94 8.59 -52.85
C ARG A 12 47.87 8.93 -51.67
N ARG A 13 47.90 7.99 -50.71
CA ARG A 13 49.06 7.36 -50.01
C ARG A 13 49.95 8.30 -49.16
N THR A 14 50.40 7.93 -47.96
CA THR A 14 51.26 6.76 -47.67
C THR A 14 51.22 6.38 -46.18
N SER A 15 51.30 5.07 -45.94
CA SER A 15 51.47 4.39 -44.64
C SER A 15 52.90 4.53 -44.10
N ALA A 16 53.06 4.43 -42.77
CA ALA A 16 54.19 3.72 -42.14
C ALA A 16 53.80 3.30 -40.71
N ALA A 17 53.93 2.01 -40.44
CA ALA A 17 53.84 1.37 -39.12
C ALA A 17 55.25 0.90 -38.69
N VAL A 18 55.41 0.58 -37.39
CA VAL A 18 56.38 -0.33 -36.70
C VAL A 18 56.62 0.27 -35.29
N ALA A 19 56.04 -0.27 -34.20
CA ALA A 19 56.55 -1.34 -33.29
C ALA A 19 57.79 -0.88 -32.46
N LEU A 20 58.07 -1.23 -31.20
CA LEU A 20 57.54 -2.11 -30.15
C LEU A 20 58.36 -1.80 -28.84
N SER A 21 57.81 -2.12 -27.66
CA SER A 21 58.53 -2.58 -26.44
C SER A 21 59.28 -1.63 -25.48
N ALA A 22 58.61 -1.38 -24.33
CA ALA A 22 59.00 -1.60 -22.92
C ALA A 22 60.43 -1.30 -22.40
N VAL A 23 60.52 -0.57 -21.26
CA VAL A 23 61.13 -1.00 -19.97
C VAL A 23 60.59 -0.15 -18.80
N LEU A 24 60.27 -0.82 -17.69
CA LEU A 24 59.90 -0.33 -16.35
C LEU A 24 61.05 0.39 -15.61
N ALA A 25 60.69 1.38 -14.77
CA ALA A 25 61.29 1.62 -13.44
C ALA A 25 60.33 2.51 -12.61
N LEU A 26 59.53 1.95 -11.68
CA LEU A 26 59.79 1.87 -10.23
C LEU A 26 59.88 3.22 -9.51
N THR A 27 58.81 3.59 -8.80
CA THR A 27 58.86 3.82 -7.34
C THR A 27 57.45 3.66 -6.75
N ALA A 28 57.26 2.54 -6.08
CA ALA A 28 56.22 2.33 -5.10
C ALA A 28 56.68 2.92 -3.76
N THR A 29 55.77 3.54 -3.02
CA THR A 29 55.69 3.36 -1.57
C THR A 29 54.23 3.19 -1.21
N ALA A 30 53.84 1.92 -1.18
CA ALA A 30 52.68 1.41 -0.49
C ALA A 30 53.09 0.99 0.92
N CYS A 31 52.21 1.26 1.89
CA CYS A 31 51.85 0.37 2.99
C CYS A 31 50.33 0.59 3.10
N GLY A 32 49.43 -0.34 2.82
CA GLY A 32 49.53 -1.80 2.85
C GLY A 32 49.07 -2.29 4.22
N ASP A 33 47.77 -2.52 4.36
CA ASP A 33 47.24 -3.64 5.15
C ASP A 33 45.97 -4.16 4.46
N ASP A 34 46.13 -5.28 3.76
CA ASP A 34 45.04 -6.05 3.14
C ASP A 34 44.59 -7.11 4.16
N GLY A 35 43.42 -6.89 4.74
CA GLY A 35 42.62 -7.93 5.38
C GLY A 35 41.56 -8.43 4.41
N SER A 36 41.88 -9.49 3.67
CA SER A 36 40.92 -10.24 2.85
C SER A 36 39.72 -10.71 3.68
N GLY A 37 38.52 -10.28 3.29
CA GLY A 37 37.27 -10.75 3.88
C GLY A 37 36.09 -10.38 2.99
N THR A 38 35.62 -11.36 2.22
CA THR A 38 34.29 -11.36 1.61
C THR A 38 33.22 -11.01 2.65
N GLY A 39 32.57 -9.85 2.48
CA GLY A 39 31.48 -9.41 3.36
C GLY A 39 30.64 -8.34 2.65
N GLY A 40 29.34 -8.59 2.52
CA GLY A 40 28.40 -7.73 1.81
C GLY A 40 28.40 -6.28 2.31
N ASP A 41 28.09 -5.37 1.38
CA ASP A 41 28.01 -3.91 1.53
C ASP A 41 27.05 -3.54 2.69
N LYS A 42 27.57 -3.49 3.92
CA LYS A 42 26.90 -2.86 5.06
C LYS A 42 27.09 -1.35 4.89
N GLY A 43 26.05 -0.63 4.48
CA GLY A 43 26.09 0.83 4.39
C GLY A 43 26.61 1.47 5.69
N ALA A 44 27.43 2.51 5.58
CA ALA A 44 28.01 3.19 6.73
C ALA A 44 26.94 3.97 7.51
N GLU A 45 27.09 4.09 8.83
CA GLU A 45 26.24 4.95 9.67
C GLU A 45 26.27 6.43 9.21
N GLY A 46 27.40 6.85 8.64
CA GLY A 46 27.58 8.20 8.10
C GLY A 46 27.82 9.24 9.19
N SER A 47 27.91 10.50 8.77
CA SER A 47 28.22 11.63 9.67
C SER A 47 27.00 12.22 10.38
N GLY A 48 25.79 11.78 10.01
CA GLY A 48 24.53 12.40 10.46
C GLY A 48 24.31 13.81 9.88
N LYS A 49 25.06 14.18 8.83
CA LYS A 49 25.02 15.47 8.11
C LYS A 49 25.07 15.23 6.60
N GLY A 50 24.65 16.19 5.81
CA GLY A 50 24.70 16.15 4.34
C GLY A 50 23.38 15.76 3.70
N LYS A 51 23.43 15.34 2.44
CA LYS A 51 22.24 15.06 1.64
C LYS A 51 21.74 13.62 1.87
N ILE A 52 20.43 13.46 1.96
CA ILE A 52 19.72 12.17 1.89
C ILE A 52 18.65 12.24 0.79
N VAL A 53 18.32 11.10 0.19
CA VAL A 53 17.26 10.96 -0.81
C VAL A 53 16.05 10.28 -0.16
N PHE A 54 14.88 10.89 -0.31
CA PHE A 54 13.59 10.36 0.14
C PHE A 54 12.67 10.09 -1.04
N TRP A 55 12.19 8.85 -1.16
CA TRP A 55 11.17 8.47 -2.13
C TRP A 55 9.79 8.35 -1.48
N ASP A 56 8.83 9.17 -1.91
CA ASP A 56 7.42 9.02 -1.54
C ASP A 56 6.72 8.03 -2.47
N ASN A 57 6.01 7.07 -1.87
CA ASN A 57 5.33 5.98 -2.55
C ASN A 57 3.96 6.36 -3.12
N ASN A 58 3.50 7.60 -2.91
CA ASN A 58 2.27 8.11 -3.47
C ASN A 58 2.39 9.60 -3.81
N GLY A 59 3.44 9.93 -4.57
CA GLY A 59 3.70 11.26 -5.06
C GLY A 59 2.58 11.78 -5.96
N GLY A 60 2.40 13.10 -5.95
CA GLY A 60 1.23 13.76 -6.51
C GLY A 60 0.41 14.34 -5.37
N VAL A 61 -0.58 13.57 -4.89
CA VAL A 61 -1.50 14.00 -3.82
C VAL A 61 -0.81 14.32 -2.49
N ARG A 62 0.35 13.70 -2.19
CA ARG A 62 1.14 13.96 -0.96
C ARG A 62 2.30 14.94 -1.16
N THR A 63 2.53 15.44 -2.38
CA THR A 63 3.74 16.19 -2.70
C THR A 63 3.87 17.48 -1.89
N ASP A 64 2.80 18.26 -1.78
CA ASP A 64 2.87 19.57 -1.13
C ASP A 64 3.07 19.41 0.37
N ILE A 65 2.37 18.47 1.00
CA ILE A 65 2.56 18.20 2.43
C ILE A 65 3.96 17.67 2.75
N TRP A 66 4.53 16.82 1.89
CA TRP A 66 5.92 16.37 2.07
C TRP A 66 6.93 17.50 1.94
N LYS A 67 6.73 18.45 1.02
CA LYS A 67 7.60 19.63 0.91
C LYS A 67 7.55 20.50 2.17
N GLU A 68 6.39 20.64 2.78
CA GLU A 68 6.25 21.36 4.06
C GLU A 68 7.00 20.65 5.19
N ILE A 69 6.77 19.35 5.37
CA ILE A 69 7.45 18.52 6.40
C ILE A 69 8.97 18.57 6.21
N ILE A 70 9.45 18.49 4.95
CA ILE A 70 10.88 18.59 4.63
C ILE A 70 11.43 19.97 4.96
N ALA A 71 10.71 21.04 4.64
CA ALA A 71 11.14 22.40 4.98
C ALA A 71 11.28 22.60 6.50
N ASP A 72 10.32 22.07 7.28
CA ASP A 72 10.39 22.10 8.74
C ASP A 72 11.55 21.26 9.29
N PHE A 73 11.80 20.08 8.70
CA PHE A 73 12.94 19.24 9.05
C PHE A 73 14.28 19.94 8.78
N GLU A 74 14.48 20.50 7.59
CA GLU A 74 15.72 21.19 7.21
C GLU A 74 15.95 22.47 8.03
N LYS A 75 14.86 23.12 8.47
CA LYS A 75 14.95 24.26 9.40
C LYS A 75 15.44 23.82 10.78
N ALA A 76 14.97 22.67 11.27
CA ALA A 76 15.41 22.09 12.53
C ALA A 76 16.81 21.44 12.44
N ASN A 77 17.23 21.02 11.25
CA ASN A 77 18.49 20.31 10.99
C ASN A 77 19.23 20.97 9.80
N PRO A 78 19.83 22.16 9.98
CA PRO A 78 20.36 22.97 8.87
C PRO A 78 21.56 22.33 8.15
N ASP A 79 22.18 21.32 8.74
CA ASP A 79 23.28 20.52 8.18
C ASP A 79 22.80 19.28 7.42
N ILE A 80 21.50 19.04 7.31
CA ILE A 80 20.91 17.94 6.54
C ILE A 80 20.03 18.51 5.42
N LYS A 81 20.11 17.89 4.23
CA LYS A 81 19.27 18.23 3.07
C LYS A 81 18.54 17.01 2.56
N VAL A 82 17.24 17.14 2.29
CA VAL A 82 16.40 16.05 1.80
C VAL A 82 16.05 16.28 0.34
N GLU A 83 16.55 15.42 -0.54
CA GLU A 83 16.10 15.34 -1.91
C GLU A 83 14.82 14.51 -1.99
N TYR A 84 13.70 15.18 -2.24
CA TYR A 84 12.40 14.56 -2.41
C TYR A 84 12.20 14.03 -3.83
N VAL A 85 11.72 12.78 -3.93
CA VAL A 85 11.31 12.15 -5.18
C VAL A 85 9.91 11.56 -5.00
N GLY A 86 8.89 12.29 -5.43
CA GLY A 86 7.51 11.80 -5.44
C GLY A 86 7.27 10.85 -6.61
N ILE A 87 6.76 9.65 -6.33
CA ILE A 87 6.49 8.62 -7.34
C ILE A 87 5.01 8.23 -7.27
N PRO A 88 4.26 8.23 -8.39
CA PRO A 88 2.89 7.74 -8.41
C PRO A 88 2.79 6.31 -7.88
N SER A 89 1.76 6.02 -7.08
CA SER A 89 1.59 4.71 -6.43
C SER A 89 1.53 3.53 -7.40
N THR A 90 1.02 3.74 -8.62
CA THR A 90 1.00 2.73 -9.70
C THR A 90 2.38 2.35 -10.19
N ASP A 91 3.35 3.26 -10.08
CA ASP A 91 4.68 3.12 -10.67
C ASP A 91 5.75 2.75 -9.62
N TYR A 92 5.45 2.97 -8.34
CA TYR A 92 6.40 2.85 -7.24
C TYR A 92 7.09 1.49 -7.16
N GLN A 93 6.31 0.39 -7.21
CA GLN A 93 6.87 -0.96 -7.16
C GLN A 93 7.86 -1.22 -8.30
N SER A 94 7.49 -0.86 -9.53
CA SER A 94 8.36 -1.08 -10.71
C SER A 94 9.68 -0.31 -10.63
N LYS A 95 9.63 0.91 -10.07
CA LYS A 95 10.81 1.76 -9.88
C LYS A 95 11.72 1.19 -8.79
N VAL A 96 11.13 0.71 -7.69
CA VAL A 96 11.83 0.00 -6.63
C VAL A 96 12.54 -1.25 -7.16
N ASP A 97 11.84 -2.10 -7.91
CA ASP A 97 12.40 -3.36 -8.43
C ASP A 97 13.60 -3.11 -9.36
N THR A 98 13.49 -2.08 -10.21
CA THR A 98 14.59 -1.63 -11.07
C THR A 98 15.78 -1.15 -10.25
N ALA A 99 15.53 -0.39 -9.18
CA ALA A 99 16.57 0.16 -8.31
C ALA A 99 17.25 -0.91 -7.45
N LEU A 100 16.52 -1.95 -7.03
CA LEU A 100 17.05 -3.12 -6.32
C LEU A 100 18.08 -3.87 -7.19
N GLN A 101 17.80 -4.04 -8.48
CA GLN A 101 18.71 -4.71 -9.42
C GLN A 101 19.89 -3.81 -9.82
N GLY A 102 19.65 -2.50 -9.98
CA GLY A 102 20.62 -1.52 -10.49
C GLY A 102 21.50 -0.85 -9.44
N GLY A 103 21.23 -1.03 -8.14
CA GLY A 103 22.01 -0.41 -7.05
C GLY A 103 21.70 1.07 -6.80
N GLY A 104 20.45 1.49 -6.97
CA GLY A 104 20.03 2.91 -6.94
C GLY A 104 18.91 3.25 -5.95
N LEU A 105 18.79 2.49 -4.87
CA LEU A 105 17.77 2.71 -3.83
C LEU A 105 18.00 4.04 -3.08
N PRO A 106 16.92 4.69 -2.57
CA PRO A 106 17.03 5.92 -1.79
C PRO A 106 17.63 5.65 -0.41
N ASP A 107 17.85 6.70 0.39
CA ASP A 107 18.18 6.54 1.81
C ASP A 107 16.93 6.18 2.62
N VAL A 108 15.82 6.86 2.33
CA VAL A 108 14.50 6.67 2.97
C VAL A 108 13.46 6.45 1.89
N GLY A 109 12.49 5.56 2.11
CA GLY A 109 11.36 5.44 1.20
C GLY A 109 10.06 5.05 1.90
N GLY A 110 8.94 5.35 1.25
CA GLY A 110 7.63 4.86 1.66
C GLY A 110 7.56 3.34 1.50
N VAL A 111 7.48 2.61 2.61
CA VAL A 111 7.39 1.14 2.62
C VAL A 111 6.26 0.72 3.55
N GLY A 112 5.06 0.60 2.98
CA GLY A 112 3.91 0.02 3.66
C GLY A 112 3.92 -1.51 3.68
N ALA A 113 2.99 -2.09 4.45
CA ALA A 113 2.89 -3.53 4.69
C ALA A 113 2.88 -4.37 3.40
N ALA A 114 2.17 -3.93 2.36
CA ALA A 114 2.01 -4.70 1.11
C ALA A 114 3.31 -4.90 0.30
N MET A 115 4.35 -4.11 0.56
CA MET A 115 5.65 -4.22 -0.12
C MET A 115 6.73 -4.81 0.78
N LEU A 116 6.49 -4.84 2.09
CA LEU A 116 7.52 -5.04 3.09
C LEU A 116 8.18 -6.42 3.00
N ALA A 117 7.41 -7.47 2.71
CA ALA A 117 7.93 -8.82 2.54
C ALA A 117 8.93 -8.93 1.39
N GLY A 118 8.64 -8.29 0.25
CA GLY A 118 9.55 -8.28 -0.91
C GLY A 118 10.87 -7.58 -0.59
N PHE A 119 10.81 -6.44 0.11
CA PHE A 119 12.01 -5.73 0.56
C PHE A 119 12.81 -6.51 1.61
N ALA A 120 12.12 -7.14 2.57
CA ALA A 120 12.74 -7.94 3.63
C ALA A 120 13.42 -9.18 3.05
N ALA A 121 12.77 -9.90 2.13
CA ALA A 121 13.32 -11.06 1.43
C ALA A 121 14.58 -10.70 0.62
N GLN A 122 14.64 -9.49 0.07
CA GLN A 122 15.82 -8.97 -0.62
C GLN A 122 16.86 -8.33 0.30
N ASN A 123 16.65 -8.38 1.63
CA ASN A 123 17.55 -7.81 2.64
C ASN A 123 17.83 -6.31 2.40
N ALA A 124 16.86 -5.57 1.85
CA ALA A 124 17.04 -4.20 1.38
C ALA A 124 16.88 -3.14 2.48
N LEU A 125 16.24 -3.47 3.60
CA LEU A 125 15.89 -2.54 4.69
C LEU A 125 16.65 -2.83 5.98
N GLU A 126 17.05 -1.78 6.69
CA GLU A 126 17.60 -1.89 8.04
C GLU A 126 16.51 -2.27 9.06
N PRO A 127 16.79 -3.17 10.02
CA PRO A 127 15.92 -3.36 11.17
C PRO A 127 15.95 -2.11 12.06
N LEU A 128 14.78 -1.71 12.56
CA LEU A 128 14.56 -0.42 13.21
C LEU A 128 14.23 -0.55 14.71
N ASP A 129 14.06 -1.76 15.24
CA ASP A 129 13.67 -1.99 16.64
C ASP A 129 14.56 -1.24 17.63
N ASP A 130 15.89 -1.38 17.51
CA ASP A 130 16.85 -0.73 18.40
C ASP A 130 16.84 0.80 18.26
N ARG A 131 16.65 1.31 17.04
CA ARG A 131 16.58 2.75 16.78
C ARG A 131 15.31 3.32 17.38
N LEU A 132 14.18 2.65 17.18
CA LEU A 132 12.88 3.04 17.73
C LEU A 132 12.89 3.01 19.27
N ALA A 133 13.47 1.98 19.88
CA ALA A 133 13.53 1.86 21.34
C ALA A 133 14.35 2.98 22.01
N LYS A 134 15.33 3.55 21.29
CA LYS A 134 16.22 4.62 21.76
C LYS A 134 15.76 6.02 21.34
N SER A 135 14.71 6.12 20.52
CA SER A 135 14.24 7.40 19.97
C SER A 135 13.15 8.05 20.82
N SER A 136 12.81 9.28 20.47
CA SER A 136 11.67 10.02 21.06
C SER A 136 10.30 9.39 20.74
N LEU A 137 10.25 8.42 19.82
CA LEU A 137 9.03 7.72 19.42
C LEU A 137 8.73 6.48 20.26
N ASN A 138 9.64 6.06 21.15
CA ASN A 138 9.43 4.88 21.98
C ASN A 138 8.14 5.01 22.80
N GLY A 139 7.22 4.05 22.64
CA GLY A 139 5.90 4.06 23.28
C GLY A 139 4.92 5.13 22.75
N LYS A 140 5.25 5.82 21.65
CA LYS A 140 4.40 6.86 21.05
C LYS A 140 3.64 6.41 19.81
N LEU A 141 4.04 5.31 19.19
CA LEU A 141 3.39 4.76 18.01
C LEU A 141 2.28 3.78 18.40
N ASN A 142 1.26 3.66 17.56
CA ASN A 142 0.17 2.71 17.73
C ASN A 142 0.72 1.27 17.64
N GLU A 143 0.50 0.47 18.68
CA GLU A 143 1.08 -0.87 18.81
C GLU A 143 0.55 -1.84 17.74
N ASP A 144 -0.72 -1.75 17.36
CA ASP A 144 -1.31 -2.60 16.32
C ASP A 144 -0.73 -2.28 14.93
N MET A 145 -0.46 -1.00 14.65
CA MET A 145 0.21 -0.60 13.40
C MET A 145 1.66 -1.09 13.36
N VAL A 146 2.39 -1.01 14.48
CA VAL A 146 3.74 -1.56 14.60
C VAL A 146 3.72 -3.08 14.42
N ALA A 147 2.78 -3.77 15.08
CA ALA A 147 2.62 -5.22 14.97
C ALA A 147 2.27 -5.64 13.53
N SER A 148 1.40 -4.89 12.85
CA SER A 148 1.06 -5.12 11.45
C SER A 148 2.29 -5.02 10.54
N LEU A 149 3.12 -3.99 10.71
CA LEU A 149 4.37 -3.87 9.93
C LEU A 149 5.40 -4.95 10.30
N LYS A 150 5.53 -5.34 11.57
CA LYS A 150 6.37 -6.49 11.95
C LYS A 150 5.91 -7.78 11.27
N ALA A 151 4.62 -8.06 11.29
CA ALA A 151 4.04 -9.25 10.67
C ALA A 151 4.27 -9.26 9.15
N ALA A 152 4.15 -8.11 8.49
CA ALA A 152 4.40 -7.98 7.06
C ALA A 152 5.88 -8.12 6.66
N GLY A 153 6.82 -8.03 7.61
CA GLY A 153 8.27 -8.04 7.39
C GLY A 153 8.90 -9.40 7.10
N GLY A 154 8.10 -10.45 6.83
CA GLY A 154 8.63 -11.77 6.47
C GLY A 154 8.90 -12.72 7.65
N GLY A 155 8.34 -12.44 8.83
CA GLY A 155 8.25 -13.39 9.96
C GLY A 155 9.45 -13.47 10.91
N ASP A 156 10.53 -12.70 10.69
CA ASP A 156 11.67 -12.65 11.62
C ASP A 156 11.41 -11.80 12.89
N GLY A 157 10.20 -11.24 13.01
CA GLY A 157 9.74 -10.46 14.15
C GLY A 157 10.28 -9.03 14.23
N LYS A 158 11.07 -8.59 13.25
CA LYS A 158 11.70 -7.25 13.25
C LYS A 158 10.83 -6.20 12.57
N LEU A 159 11.02 -4.96 12.99
CA LEU A 159 10.40 -3.80 12.36
C LEU A 159 11.32 -3.24 11.29
N TYR A 160 10.89 -3.27 10.02
CA TYR A 160 11.65 -2.71 8.89
C TYR A 160 11.12 -1.38 8.36
N SER A 161 10.01 -0.90 8.92
CA SER A 161 9.34 0.34 8.53
C SER A 161 8.68 0.98 9.73
N VAL A 162 8.86 2.29 9.94
CA VAL A 162 8.17 3.03 11.01
C VAL A 162 6.78 3.43 10.48
N PRO A 163 5.68 3.07 11.15
CA PRO A 163 4.34 3.39 10.67
C PRO A 163 4.13 4.90 10.60
N THR A 164 3.55 5.39 9.50
CA THR A 164 3.15 6.79 9.32
C THR A 164 1.64 6.96 9.42
N SER A 165 0.88 5.97 8.96
CA SER A 165 -0.57 6.04 8.94
C SER A 165 -1.18 4.67 8.76
N ALA A 166 -2.37 4.46 9.33
CA ALA A 166 -3.25 3.40 8.87
C ALA A 166 -4.26 3.95 7.88
N ASN A 167 -4.48 3.17 6.84
CA ASN A 167 -5.58 3.37 5.94
C ASN A 167 -6.74 2.50 6.39
N ASN A 168 -7.94 3.05 6.58
CA ASN A 168 -9.13 2.27 6.93
C ASN A 168 -10.15 2.31 5.80
N GLY A 169 -10.68 1.12 5.47
CA GLY A 169 -11.86 1.01 4.62
C GLY A 169 -13.07 1.54 5.38
N VAL A 170 -13.80 2.44 4.73
CA VAL A 170 -15.09 2.94 5.22
C VAL A 170 -16.15 2.72 4.14
N LEU A 171 -17.40 2.75 4.57
CA LEU A 171 -18.54 2.84 3.67
C LEU A 171 -18.93 4.31 3.56
N TYR A 172 -18.71 4.90 2.40
CA TYR A 172 -19.31 6.19 2.04
C TYR A 172 -20.71 5.96 1.49
N TYR A 173 -21.66 6.77 1.94
CA TYR A 173 -23.03 6.74 1.42
C TYR A 173 -23.57 8.14 1.21
N ARG A 174 -24.47 8.27 0.24
CA ARG A 174 -25.13 9.52 -0.13
C ARG A 174 -26.32 9.82 0.78
N THR A 175 -26.11 10.66 1.79
CA THR A 175 -27.11 11.01 2.81
C THR A 175 -28.37 11.62 2.21
N ASP A 176 -28.23 12.38 1.12
CA ASP A 176 -29.33 12.99 0.39
C ASP A 176 -30.17 11.96 -0.38
N LEU A 177 -29.54 10.98 -1.03
CA LEU A 177 -30.22 9.87 -1.69
C LEU A 177 -30.93 8.96 -0.69
N PHE A 178 -30.28 8.66 0.44
CA PHE A 178 -30.88 7.89 1.54
C PHE A 178 -32.11 8.60 2.12
N LYS A 179 -32.00 9.90 2.40
CA LYS A 179 -33.13 10.72 2.89
C LYS A 179 -34.29 10.75 1.90
N LYS A 180 -34.00 10.92 0.61
CA LYS A 180 -35.01 10.91 -0.46
C LYS A 180 -35.74 9.56 -0.56
N ALA A 181 -35.03 8.46 -0.34
CA ALA A 181 -35.58 7.11 -0.37
C ALA A 181 -36.20 6.63 0.96
N GLY A 182 -36.12 7.45 2.03
CA GLY A 182 -36.55 7.07 3.38
C GLY A 182 -35.79 5.86 3.91
N LEU A 183 -34.47 5.82 3.69
CA LEU A 183 -33.57 4.78 4.16
C LEU A 183 -32.83 5.23 5.43
N ASP A 184 -32.63 4.28 6.33
CA ASP A 184 -31.69 4.44 7.45
C ASP A 184 -30.24 4.32 6.99
N GLU A 185 -29.32 4.80 7.82
CA GLU A 185 -27.88 4.58 7.63
C GLU A 185 -27.53 3.08 7.52
N PRO A 186 -26.65 2.67 6.59
CA PRO A 186 -26.35 1.28 6.29
C PRO A 186 -25.35 0.66 7.27
N THR A 187 -25.66 0.67 8.57
CA THR A 187 -24.75 0.22 9.64
C THR A 187 -24.64 -1.30 9.76
N THR A 188 -25.47 -2.06 9.07
CA THR A 188 -25.46 -3.53 8.99
C THR A 188 -25.45 -3.98 7.54
N TRP A 189 -24.92 -5.17 7.27
CA TRP A 189 -24.92 -5.69 5.90
C TRP A 189 -26.33 -5.81 5.32
N ASP A 190 -27.34 -6.16 6.11
CA ASP A 190 -28.73 -6.21 5.63
C ASP A 190 -29.24 -4.83 5.18
N LYS A 191 -28.96 -3.78 5.96
CA LYS A 191 -29.29 -2.39 5.56
C LYS A 191 -28.51 -1.95 4.32
N PHE A 192 -27.26 -2.37 4.20
CA PHE A 192 -26.45 -2.14 3.00
C PHE A 192 -27.13 -2.76 1.77
N TYR A 193 -27.51 -4.04 1.82
CA TYR A 193 -28.17 -4.71 0.68
C TYR A 193 -29.53 -4.09 0.36
N GLU A 194 -30.34 -3.76 1.35
CA GLU A 194 -31.62 -3.06 1.16
C GLU A 194 -31.42 -1.70 0.47
N ALA A 195 -30.46 -0.90 0.95
CA ALA A 195 -30.16 0.40 0.37
C ALA A 195 -29.65 0.28 -1.06
N ALA A 196 -28.77 -0.70 -1.34
CA ALA A 196 -28.24 -0.93 -2.68
C ALA A 196 -29.36 -1.24 -3.68
N GLU A 197 -30.32 -2.08 -3.29
CA GLU A 197 -31.47 -2.40 -4.15
C GLU A 197 -32.40 -1.19 -4.32
N LYS A 198 -32.76 -0.51 -3.22
CA LYS A 198 -33.75 0.58 -3.24
C LYS A 198 -33.25 1.85 -3.95
N LEU A 199 -31.94 2.09 -3.94
CA LEU A 199 -31.32 3.23 -4.62
C LEU A 199 -30.99 2.96 -6.09
N THR A 200 -31.27 1.76 -6.59
CA THR A 200 -31.02 1.42 -7.99
C THR A 200 -32.24 1.72 -8.86
N ASP A 201 -32.02 2.50 -9.91
CA ASP A 201 -32.91 2.65 -11.06
C ASP A 201 -32.04 2.62 -12.34
N ALA A 202 -31.79 1.40 -12.83
CA ALA A 202 -30.95 1.19 -14.01
C ALA A 202 -31.46 1.92 -15.26
N GLY A 203 -32.78 2.17 -15.36
CA GLY A 203 -33.38 2.94 -16.44
C GLY A 203 -33.00 4.43 -16.43
N LYS A 204 -32.58 4.94 -15.26
CA LYS A 204 -32.05 6.30 -15.08
C LYS A 204 -30.54 6.36 -14.91
N ASN A 205 -29.84 5.23 -15.04
CA ASN A 205 -28.41 5.12 -14.75
C ASN A 205 -28.06 5.55 -13.31
N GLU A 206 -28.98 5.28 -12.37
CA GLU A 206 -28.80 5.46 -10.93
C GLU A 206 -28.57 4.07 -10.31
N PHE A 207 -27.53 3.93 -9.49
CA PHE A 207 -27.12 2.65 -8.91
C PHE A 207 -26.94 2.77 -7.41
N GLY A 208 -27.30 1.72 -6.66
CA GLY A 208 -27.16 1.77 -5.21
C GLY A 208 -25.72 1.59 -4.72
N TYR A 209 -24.85 0.96 -5.51
CA TYR A 209 -23.47 0.67 -5.14
C TYR A 209 -22.54 0.65 -6.36
N THR A 210 -21.23 0.74 -6.13
CA THR A 210 -20.19 0.49 -7.13
C THR A 210 -19.21 -0.56 -6.63
N ILE A 211 -18.82 -1.48 -7.50
CA ILE A 211 -17.94 -2.60 -7.22
C ILE A 211 -16.63 -2.49 -8.02
N ARG A 212 -15.52 -2.94 -7.44
CA ARG A 212 -14.21 -2.98 -8.10
C ARG A 212 -14.06 -4.31 -8.81
N GLY A 213 -14.20 -4.35 -10.13
CA GLY A 213 -13.93 -5.55 -10.92
C GLY A 213 -12.52 -5.61 -11.53
N GLY A 214 -11.86 -4.46 -11.71
CA GLY A 214 -10.54 -4.36 -12.33
C GLY A 214 -9.38 -4.52 -11.36
N SER A 215 -8.26 -3.85 -11.65
CA SER A 215 -7.05 -3.90 -10.82
C SER A 215 -7.36 -3.57 -9.36
N GLY A 216 -6.90 -4.40 -8.42
CA GLY A 216 -7.10 -4.36 -6.97
C GLY A 216 -8.48 -4.83 -6.49
N SER A 217 -9.25 -5.52 -7.33
CA SER A 217 -10.58 -6.05 -7.00
C SER A 217 -10.55 -7.08 -5.87
N ILE A 218 -9.54 -7.95 -5.83
CA ILE A 218 -9.41 -9.01 -4.82
C ILE A 218 -9.39 -8.43 -3.40
N ALA A 219 -8.68 -7.32 -3.18
CA ALA A 219 -8.65 -6.69 -1.85
C ALA A 219 -10.03 -6.23 -1.38
N GLN A 220 -10.84 -5.63 -2.27
CA GLN A 220 -12.20 -5.21 -1.93
C GLN A 220 -13.13 -6.43 -1.75
N ALA A 221 -12.98 -7.47 -2.59
CA ALA A 221 -13.75 -8.70 -2.49
C ALA A 221 -13.47 -9.42 -1.16
N LEU A 222 -12.20 -9.51 -0.74
CA LEU A 222 -11.82 -10.08 0.55
C LEU A 222 -12.40 -9.28 1.71
N ASP A 223 -12.33 -7.94 1.68
CA ASP A 223 -12.92 -7.09 2.73
C ASP A 223 -14.42 -7.32 2.88
N ALA A 224 -15.16 -7.28 1.76
CA ALA A 224 -16.60 -7.53 1.76
C ALA A 224 -16.94 -8.96 2.21
N MET A 225 -16.13 -9.95 1.82
CA MET A 225 -16.34 -11.36 2.13
C MET A 225 -16.14 -11.65 3.62
N TYR A 226 -14.99 -11.28 4.19
CA TYR A 226 -14.70 -11.46 5.61
C TYR A 226 -15.61 -10.61 6.49
N GLY A 227 -15.91 -9.38 6.06
CA GLY A 227 -16.83 -8.48 6.79
C GLY A 227 -18.24 -9.04 6.93
N GLN A 228 -18.73 -9.76 5.91
CA GLN A 228 -20.03 -10.44 5.95
C GLN A 228 -19.99 -11.78 6.68
N SER A 229 -18.97 -12.60 6.44
CA SER A 229 -18.89 -13.96 6.98
C SER A 229 -18.63 -13.98 8.49
N GLY A 230 -18.00 -12.91 9.01
CA GLY A 230 -17.60 -12.79 10.40
C GLY A 230 -16.42 -13.68 10.77
N ILE A 231 -15.73 -14.29 9.80
CA ILE A 231 -14.51 -15.06 10.04
C ILE A 231 -13.38 -14.10 10.41
N THR A 232 -12.71 -14.37 11.52
CA THR A 232 -11.75 -13.41 12.12
C THR A 232 -10.28 -13.74 11.88
N SER A 233 -9.98 -14.83 11.16
CA SER A 233 -8.61 -15.24 10.85
C SER A 233 -8.49 -15.67 9.40
N PHE A 234 -7.39 -15.30 8.75
CA PHE A 234 -7.10 -15.64 7.36
C PHE A 234 -6.59 -17.08 7.21
N TRP A 235 -5.97 -17.60 8.26
CA TRP A 235 -5.52 -18.98 8.38
C TRP A 235 -6.32 -19.71 9.46
N ASP A 236 -6.46 -21.01 9.32
CA ASP A 236 -7.00 -21.86 10.38
C ASP A 236 -6.07 -21.90 11.60
N SER A 237 -6.46 -22.65 12.63
CA SER A 237 -5.67 -22.75 13.87
C SER A 237 -4.30 -23.42 13.68
N SER A 238 -4.09 -24.15 12.58
CA SER A 238 -2.77 -24.74 12.26
C SER A 238 -1.83 -23.74 11.60
N GLY A 239 -2.38 -22.71 10.95
CA GLY A 239 -1.62 -21.79 10.11
C GLY A 239 -1.30 -22.33 8.72
N GLU A 240 -1.77 -23.54 8.37
CA GLU A 240 -1.42 -24.21 7.11
C GLU A 240 -2.50 -24.07 6.03
N LYS A 241 -3.77 -23.90 6.44
CA LYS A 241 -4.90 -23.77 5.51
C LYS A 241 -5.56 -22.41 5.65
N THR A 242 -5.72 -21.73 4.53
CA THR A 242 -6.47 -20.47 4.51
C THR A 242 -7.96 -20.72 4.71
N THR A 243 -8.63 -19.78 5.35
CA THR A 243 -10.09 -19.75 5.51
C THR A 243 -10.79 -19.09 4.31
N VAL A 244 -10.05 -18.67 3.27
CA VAL A 244 -10.61 -17.91 2.13
C VAL A 244 -11.75 -18.66 1.43
N ASN A 245 -11.69 -19.98 1.35
CA ASN A 245 -12.73 -20.83 0.75
C ASN A 245 -13.65 -21.50 1.79
N ASP A 246 -13.68 -21.02 3.03
CA ASP A 246 -14.66 -21.43 4.02
C ASP A 246 -16.09 -21.24 3.45
N PRO A 247 -17.03 -22.16 3.66
CA PRO A 247 -18.39 -22.05 3.14
C PRO A 247 -19.09 -20.72 3.43
N LYS A 248 -18.80 -20.06 4.57
CA LYS A 248 -19.34 -18.73 4.89
C LYS A 248 -18.74 -17.63 4.02
N ASN A 249 -17.46 -17.72 3.71
CA ASN A 249 -16.77 -16.81 2.80
C ASN A 249 -17.28 -17.02 1.36
N VAL A 250 -17.47 -18.27 0.93
CA VAL A 250 -18.09 -18.59 -0.37
C VAL A 250 -19.47 -17.95 -0.49
N ALA A 251 -20.36 -18.16 0.49
CA ALA A 251 -21.70 -17.58 0.48
C ALA A 251 -21.68 -16.03 0.49
N ALA A 252 -20.75 -15.42 1.23
CA ALA A 252 -20.57 -13.97 1.24
C ALA A 252 -20.11 -13.42 -0.12
N LEU A 253 -19.17 -14.11 -0.79
CA LEU A 253 -18.70 -13.72 -2.11
C LEU A 253 -19.80 -13.88 -3.17
N GLU A 254 -20.60 -14.94 -3.10
CA GLU A 254 -21.77 -15.11 -3.98
C GLU A 254 -22.76 -13.96 -3.84
N LYS A 255 -23.10 -13.60 -2.59
CA LYS A 255 -24.00 -12.47 -2.31
C LYS A 255 -23.43 -11.14 -2.78
N TYR A 256 -22.12 -10.93 -2.63
CA TYR A 256 -21.44 -9.71 -3.10
C TYR A 256 -21.37 -9.64 -4.63
N ALA A 257 -20.99 -10.74 -5.30
CA ALA A 257 -20.92 -10.81 -6.76
C ALA A 257 -22.30 -10.64 -7.42
N ALA A 258 -23.37 -11.12 -6.78
CA ALA A 258 -24.74 -10.95 -7.23
C ALA A 258 -25.22 -9.48 -7.27
N LEU A 259 -24.48 -8.54 -6.68
CA LEU A 259 -24.74 -7.10 -6.83
C LEU A 259 -24.45 -6.62 -8.25
N TYR A 260 -23.47 -7.23 -8.93
CA TYR A 260 -22.99 -6.75 -10.21
C TYR A 260 -24.06 -6.85 -11.30
N LYS A 261 -24.19 -5.78 -12.11
CA LYS A 261 -25.27 -5.54 -13.09
C LYS A 261 -26.69 -5.44 -12.51
N LYS A 262 -26.92 -5.86 -11.26
CA LYS A 262 -28.21 -5.73 -10.57
C LYS A 262 -28.35 -4.35 -9.92
N VAL A 263 -27.34 -3.94 -9.15
CA VAL A 263 -27.33 -2.67 -8.39
C VAL A 263 -26.05 -1.86 -8.59
N THR A 264 -25.18 -2.31 -9.51
CA THR A 264 -23.95 -1.62 -9.90
C THR A 264 -23.91 -1.38 -11.41
N PRO A 265 -23.17 -0.36 -11.88
CA PRO A 265 -22.91 -0.18 -13.30
C PRO A 265 -22.23 -1.39 -13.95
N ALA A 266 -22.51 -1.66 -15.23
CA ALA A 266 -21.83 -2.73 -15.98
C ALA A 266 -20.34 -2.43 -16.23
N ALA A 267 -19.96 -1.14 -16.26
CA ALA A 267 -18.55 -0.73 -16.43
C ALA A 267 -17.65 -1.20 -15.29
N ASP A 268 -18.24 -1.46 -14.11
CA ASP A 268 -17.54 -1.82 -12.88
C ASP A 268 -16.68 -3.08 -13.02
N LEU A 269 -16.99 -3.97 -13.97
CA LEU A 269 -16.17 -5.14 -14.31
C LEU A 269 -14.70 -4.80 -14.54
N ASN A 270 -14.41 -3.62 -15.09
CA ASN A 270 -13.06 -3.20 -15.45
C ASN A 270 -12.59 -1.98 -14.64
N ASN A 271 -13.37 -1.54 -13.66
CA ASN A 271 -13.04 -0.36 -12.89
C ASN A 271 -12.00 -0.68 -11.81
N ASP A 272 -10.93 0.12 -11.82
CA ASP A 272 -10.04 0.30 -10.70
C ASP A 272 -10.65 1.30 -9.71
N PHE A 273 -9.96 1.56 -8.60
CA PHE A 273 -10.46 2.47 -7.58
C PHE A 273 -10.68 3.89 -8.09
N THR A 274 -9.80 4.40 -8.97
CA THR A 274 -9.88 5.76 -9.51
C THR A 274 -11.18 5.95 -10.28
N LYS A 275 -11.55 4.97 -11.12
CA LYS A 275 -12.80 4.99 -11.87
C LYS A 275 -14.02 4.88 -10.96
N MET A 276 -13.99 4.02 -9.94
CA MET A 276 -15.09 3.90 -8.96
C MET A 276 -15.33 5.19 -8.18
N VAL A 277 -14.26 5.82 -7.69
CA VAL A 277 -14.32 7.11 -6.98
C VAL A 277 -14.94 8.16 -7.90
N ALA A 278 -14.45 8.28 -9.14
CA ALA A 278 -15.00 9.22 -10.10
C ALA A 278 -16.48 8.96 -10.44
N GLN A 279 -16.89 7.70 -10.55
CA GLN A 279 -18.29 7.34 -10.76
C GLN A 279 -19.16 7.74 -9.57
N TRP A 280 -18.72 7.47 -8.34
CA TRP A 280 -19.47 7.84 -7.15
C TRP A 280 -19.55 9.37 -6.97
N ASP A 281 -18.43 10.07 -7.19
CA ASP A 281 -18.33 11.54 -7.15
C ASP A 281 -19.17 12.23 -8.24
N SER A 282 -19.50 11.54 -9.33
CA SER A 282 -20.44 12.05 -10.34
C SER A 282 -21.87 12.22 -9.81
N GLY A 283 -22.18 11.54 -8.71
CA GLY A 283 -23.39 11.73 -7.93
C GLY A 283 -24.54 10.78 -8.24
N THR A 284 -24.36 9.77 -9.11
CA THR A 284 -25.40 8.80 -9.50
C THR A 284 -25.32 7.46 -8.77
N ILE A 285 -24.39 7.30 -7.83
CA ILE A 285 -24.19 6.07 -7.06
C ILE A 285 -24.45 6.30 -5.57
N GLY A 286 -25.25 5.43 -4.95
CA GLY A 286 -25.69 5.54 -3.57
C GLY A 286 -24.58 5.31 -2.53
N MET A 287 -23.71 4.34 -2.77
CA MET A 287 -22.69 3.89 -1.82
C MET A 287 -21.38 3.50 -2.49
N LEU A 288 -20.28 3.65 -1.74
CA LEU A 288 -18.92 3.31 -2.16
C LEU A 288 -18.12 2.80 -0.94
N ASN A 289 -17.53 1.62 -1.05
CA ASN A 289 -16.51 1.18 -0.11
C ASN A 289 -15.13 1.68 -0.56
N HIS A 290 -14.54 2.58 0.22
CA HIS A 290 -13.24 3.17 -0.11
C HIS A 290 -12.49 3.66 1.13
N ASN A 291 -11.24 4.10 0.93
CA ASN A 291 -10.40 4.58 2.02
C ASN A 291 -10.77 5.97 2.52
N LEU A 292 -10.33 6.30 3.73
CA LEU A 292 -10.45 7.64 4.33
C LEU A 292 -9.72 8.74 3.53
N GLY A 293 -8.69 8.37 2.76
CA GLY A 293 -7.83 9.34 2.07
C GLY A 293 -8.52 10.14 0.96
N SER A 294 -9.56 9.57 0.35
CA SER A 294 -10.36 10.28 -0.65
C SER A 294 -11.43 11.19 -0.06
N TYR A 295 -11.53 11.32 1.27
CA TYR A 295 -12.56 12.15 1.90
C TYR A 295 -12.55 13.59 1.37
N GLN A 296 -11.37 14.21 1.22
CA GLN A 296 -11.28 15.58 0.72
C GLN A 296 -11.66 15.69 -0.77
N ASP A 297 -11.35 14.67 -1.58
CA ASP A 297 -11.78 14.60 -2.98
C ASP A 297 -13.31 14.52 -3.07
N HIS A 298 -13.93 13.70 -2.22
CA HIS A 298 -15.38 13.60 -2.09
C HIS A 298 -16.02 14.92 -1.63
N VAL A 299 -15.43 15.61 -0.65
CA VAL A 299 -15.89 16.95 -0.22
C VAL A 299 -15.82 17.95 -1.37
N LYS A 300 -14.74 17.93 -2.16
CA LYS A 300 -14.58 18.81 -3.32
C LYS A 300 -15.62 18.52 -4.41
N ALA A 301 -15.97 17.25 -4.63
CA ALA A 301 -16.93 16.85 -5.66
C ALA A 301 -18.40 17.07 -5.25
N LEU A 302 -18.76 16.69 -4.02
CA LEU A 302 -20.15 16.59 -3.58
C LEU A 302 -20.57 17.66 -2.57
N GLY A 303 -19.63 18.31 -1.90
CA GLY A 303 -19.87 19.14 -0.71
C GLY A 303 -19.98 18.30 0.57
N THR A 304 -19.99 18.96 1.73
CA THR A 304 -19.94 18.29 3.04
C THR A 304 -21.29 17.73 3.52
N ASP A 305 -22.40 18.08 2.86
CA ASP A 305 -23.77 17.82 3.32
C ASP A 305 -24.50 16.69 2.57
N LYS A 306 -23.91 16.19 1.47
CA LYS A 306 -24.53 15.16 0.60
C LYS A 306 -24.05 13.74 0.83
N PHE A 307 -23.04 13.55 1.67
CA PHE A 307 -22.52 12.23 1.97
C PHE A 307 -21.98 12.16 3.40
N ARG A 308 -21.79 10.93 3.86
CA ARG A 308 -21.10 10.63 5.11
C ARG A 308 -20.31 9.34 4.95
N GLY A 309 -19.16 9.27 5.61
CA GLY A 309 -18.33 8.07 5.71
C GLY A 309 -18.49 7.42 7.08
N ILE A 310 -18.75 6.12 7.11
CA ILE A 310 -18.99 5.35 8.33
C ILE A 310 -18.10 4.10 8.34
N PRO A 311 -17.75 3.56 9.52
CA PRO A 311 -17.08 2.27 9.59
C PRO A 311 -17.89 1.19 8.84
N GLN A 312 -17.20 0.16 8.37
CA GLN A 312 -17.85 -0.93 7.64
C GLN A 312 -19.07 -1.50 8.39
N PRO A 313 -20.10 -2.00 7.66
CA PRO A 313 -21.28 -2.57 8.29
C PRO A 313 -20.92 -3.72 9.23
N VAL A 314 -21.65 -3.83 10.35
CA VAL A 314 -21.48 -4.98 11.25
C VAL A 314 -22.08 -6.24 10.64
N GLY A 315 -21.46 -7.38 10.93
CA GLY A 315 -22.03 -8.70 10.68
C GLY A 315 -23.15 -9.06 11.65
N SER A 316 -23.75 -10.24 11.48
CA SER A 316 -24.85 -10.73 12.31
C SER A 316 -24.52 -10.87 13.80
N ALA A 317 -23.23 -11.02 14.14
CA ALA A 317 -22.75 -11.03 15.52
C ALA A 317 -22.63 -9.63 16.16
N GLY A 318 -23.03 -8.56 15.47
CA GLY A 318 -22.94 -7.18 15.95
C GLY A 318 -21.53 -6.61 16.02
N LYS A 319 -20.53 -7.35 15.51
CA LYS A 319 -19.13 -6.92 15.40
C LYS A 319 -18.77 -6.66 13.94
N ARG A 320 -17.77 -5.81 13.74
CA ARG A 320 -17.14 -5.60 12.43
C ARG A 320 -16.00 -6.57 12.26
N VAL A 321 -15.93 -7.14 11.08
CA VAL A 321 -14.74 -7.81 10.58
C VAL A 321 -14.29 -7.00 9.38
N GLN A 322 -12.99 -6.73 9.30
CA GLN A 322 -12.40 -6.01 8.19
C GLN A 322 -11.07 -6.70 7.89
N VAL A 323 -10.70 -6.83 6.62
CA VAL A 323 -9.33 -7.28 6.32
C VAL A 323 -8.35 -6.14 6.59
N SER A 324 -7.11 -6.47 6.94
CA SER A 324 -6.11 -5.44 7.15
C SER A 324 -5.92 -4.64 5.86
N ASN A 325 -6.20 -3.33 5.93
CA ASN A 325 -5.66 -2.41 4.94
C ASN A 325 -4.19 -2.18 5.29
N PRO A 326 -3.29 -2.02 4.31
CA PRO A 326 -1.88 -1.91 4.59
C PRO A 326 -1.61 -0.64 5.39
N VAL A 327 -1.00 -0.83 6.57
CA VAL A 327 -0.32 0.25 7.28
C VAL A 327 0.78 0.78 6.37
N ASP A 328 0.81 2.09 6.17
CA ASP A 328 1.88 2.76 5.43
C ASP A 328 3.00 3.13 6.41
N GLY A 329 4.21 3.28 5.89
CA GLY A 329 5.37 3.56 6.75
C GLY A 329 6.58 4.06 5.99
N MET A 330 7.63 4.38 6.73
CA MET A 330 8.92 4.81 6.18
C MET A 330 10.01 3.80 6.55
N GLY A 331 10.64 3.25 5.53
CA GLY A 331 11.78 2.34 5.65
C GLY A 331 13.11 3.05 5.48
N LEU A 332 14.13 2.57 6.20
CA LEU A 332 15.52 2.94 6.03
C LEU A 332 16.23 1.90 5.18
N PHE A 333 16.80 2.28 4.04
CA PHE A 333 17.47 1.35 3.15
C PHE A 333 18.90 1.04 3.61
N LYS A 334 19.29 -0.24 3.53
CA LYS A 334 20.66 -0.69 3.91
C LYS A 334 21.77 -0.05 3.07
N SER A 335 21.45 0.28 1.82
CA SER A 335 22.34 0.93 0.87
C SER A 335 22.66 2.38 1.24
N SER A 336 21.88 3.00 2.13
CA SER A 336 22.13 4.35 2.61
C SER A 336 23.56 4.45 3.15
N LYS A 337 24.26 5.51 2.73
CA LYS A 337 25.59 5.86 3.24
C LYS A 337 25.52 6.90 4.38
N ASN A 338 24.31 7.28 4.80
CA ASN A 338 24.06 8.28 5.83
C ASN A 338 22.83 7.93 6.68
N LYS A 339 22.87 6.74 7.29
CA LYS A 339 21.76 6.16 8.06
C LYS A 339 21.35 7.01 9.26
N GLU A 340 22.30 7.71 9.87
CA GLU A 340 22.00 8.62 10.98
C GLU A 340 21.14 9.82 10.55
N ALA A 341 21.45 10.44 9.40
CA ALA A 341 20.62 11.54 8.88
C ALA A 341 19.24 11.04 8.39
N ALA A 342 19.23 9.88 7.73
CA ALA A 342 18.02 9.23 7.26
C ALA A 342 17.08 8.85 8.42
N TRP A 343 17.63 8.29 9.50
CA TRP A 343 16.87 7.98 10.72
C TRP A 343 16.32 9.24 11.39
N LYS A 344 17.11 10.32 11.51
CA LYS A 344 16.62 11.60 12.03
C LYS A 344 15.42 12.13 11.23
N PHE A 345 15.43 11.96 9.91
CA PHE A 345 14.29 12.36 9.07
C PHE A 345 13.05 11.49 9.34
N ILE A 346 13.21 10.16 9.41
CA ILE A 346 12.11 9.25 9.78
C ILE A 346 11.53 9.61 11.14
N GLU A 347 12.38 9.83 12.15
CA GLU A 347 11.97 10.20 13.50
C GLU A 347 11.19 11.52 13.52
N PHE A 348 11.69 12.53 12.80
CA PHE A 348 11.05 13.83 12.70
C PHE A 348 9.69 13.76 11.99
N ALA A 349 9.62 13.10 10.83
CA ALA A 349 8.41 12.97 10.03
C ALA A 349 7.29 12.18 10.73
N THR A 350 7.65 11.32 11.69
CA THR A 350 6.70 10.52 12.49
C THR A 350 6.49 11.07 13.92
N SER A 351 7.08 12.22 14.24
CA SER A 351 6.78 12.98 15.46
C SER A 351 5.32 13.43 15.51
N GLN A 352 4.80 13.79 16.69
CA GLN A 352 3.38 14.19 16.83
C GLN A 352 2.98 15.28 15.82
N ALA A 353 3.76 16.37 15.74
CA ALA A 353 3.40 17.53 14.92
C ALA A 353 3.38 17.18 13.42
N GLU A 354 4.42 16.52 12.92
CA GLU A 354 4.53 16.21 11.49
C GLU A 354 3.63 15.05 11.07
N ASN A 355 3.47 14.05 11.95
CA ASN A 355 2.52 12.97 11.70
C ASN A 355 1.08 13.49 11.66
N SER A 356 0.72 14.41 12.56
CA SER A 356 -0.58 15.08 12.55
C SER A 356 -0.80 15.88 11.26
N LYS A 357 0.18 16.71 10.88
CA LYS A 357 0.16 17.51 9.64
C LYS A 357 -0.01 16.63 8.39
N PHE A 358 0.76 15.54 8.30
CA PHE A 358 0.65 14.57 7.22
C PHE A 358 -0.76 13.95 7.14
N ASN A 359 -1.27 13.45 8.27
CA ASN A 359 -2.54 12.73 8.29
C ASN A 359 -3.75 13.64 8.15
N GLU A 360 -3.69 14.90 8.60
CA GLU A 360 -4.74 15.90 8.36
C GLU A 360 -4.88 16.19 6.87
N ALA A 361 -3.76 16.40 6.17
CA ALA A 361 -3.75 16.62 4.74
C ALA A 361 -4.15 15.36 3.95
N ALA A 362 -3.66 14.19 4.36
CA ALA A 362 -3.90 12.92 3.67
C ALA A 362 -5.24 12.26 4.02
N GLY A 363 -5.98 12.78 5.02
CA GLY A 363 -7.22 12.18 5.50
C GLY A 363 -7.04 10.77 6.10
N GLN A 364 -5.89 10.45 6.67
CA GLN A 364 -5.57 9.10 7.18
C GLN A 364 -5.65 9.03 8.71
N VAL A 365 -5.53 7.81 9.27
CA VAL A 365 -5.43 7.63 10.73
C VAL A 365 -3.96 7.76 11.15
N PRO A 366 -3.60 8.71 12.04
CA PRO A 366 -2.24 8.87 12.53
C PRO A 366 -1.70 7.62 13.21
N SER A 367 -0.43 7.30 12.96
CA SER A 367 0.29 6.25 13.69
C SER A 367 0.82 6.73 15.04
N ASN A 368 1.02 8.03 15.22
CA ASN A 368 1.42 8.61 16.50
C ASN A 368 0.19 8.79 17.41
N ASN A 369 0.22 8.18 18.60
CA ASN A 369 -0.90 8.16 19.54
C ASN A 369 -1.29 9.55 20.06
N ASP A 370 -0.37 10.50 20.10
CA ASP A 370 -0.67 11.87 20.50
C ASP A 370 -1.25 12.67 19.32
N ALA A 371 -0.77 12.45 18.10
CA ALA A 371 -1.37 13.03 16.89
C ALA A 371 -2.82 12.56 16.66
N ALA A 372 -3.12 11.30 17.01
CA ALA A 372 -4.48 10.74 16.95
C ALA A 372 -5.48 11.43 17.91
N LYS A 373 -5.01 12.31 18.81
CA LYS A 373 -5.84 13.09 19.74
C LYS A 373 -5.95 14.57 19.35
N ASP A 374 -5.32 14.99 18.26
CA ASP A 374 -5.31 16.38 17.84
C ASP A 374 -6.70 16.85 17.38
N ALA A 375 -6.94 18.17 17.49
CA ALA A 375 -8.27 18.76 17.35
C ALA A 375 -8.94 18.51 15.98
N TRP A 376 -8.15 18.35 14.91
CA TRP A 376 -8.68 18.10 13.57
C TRP A 376 -9.35 16.72 13.45
N ILE A 377 -8.89 15.71 14.20
CA ILE A 377 -9.49 14.37 14.23
C ILE A 377 -10.97 14.46 14.61
N SER A 378 -11.30 15.31 15.59
CA SER A 378 -12.69 15.50 16.03
C SER A 378 -13.58 16.17 14.98
N LYS A 379 -12.98 16.90 14.02
CA LYS A 379 -13.69 17.60 12.93
C LYS A 379 -13.84 16.72 11.69
N ALA A 380 -12.91 15.80 11.44
CA ALA A 380 -12.99 14.79 10.39
C ALA A 380 -13.83 13.61 10.88
N GLU A 381 -15.16 13.72 10.79
CA GLU A 381 -16.07 12.70 11.34
C GLU A 381 -15.75 11.27 10.87
N PRO A 382 -15.52 10.98 9.57
CA PRO A 382 -15.19 9.62 9.13
C PRO A 382 -13.92 9.08 9.78
N THR A 383 -12.87 9.91 9.88
CA THR A 383 -11.60 9.54 10.54
C THR A 383 -11.82 9.25 12.03
N LYS A 384 -12.60 10.10 12.72
CA LYS A 384 -12.97 9.88 14.13
C LYS A 384 -13.70 8.56 14.34
N LEU A 385 -14.71 8.28 13.51
CA LEU A 385 -15.51 7.06 13.62
C LEU A 385 -14.67 5.82 13.33
N ALA A 386 -13.81 5.87 12.31
CA ALA A 386 -12.91 4.77 11.98
C ALA A 386 -11.88 4.53 13.08
N ALA A 387 -11.27 5.59 13.63
CA ALA A 387 -10.33 5.48 14.75
C ALA A 387 -11.00 4.90 16.00
N ALA A 388 -12.22 5.33 16.33
CA ALA A 388 -12.99 4.76 17.43
C ALA A 388 -13.28 3.26 17.20
N ALA A 389 -13.74 2.89 16.00
CA ALA A 389 -14.06 1.50 15.67
C ALA A 389 -12.84 0.55 15.75
N LEU A 390 -11.64 1.06 15.49
CA LEU A 390 -10.41 0.29 15.66
C LEU A 390 -9.98 0.13 17.12
N THR A 391 -10.33 1.07 17.99
CA THR A 391 -9.79 1.15 19.37
C THR A 391 -10.77 0.69 20.44
N ASP A 392 -12.07 0.67 20.17
CA ASP A 392 -13.12 0.30 21.12
C ASP A 392 -13.41 -1.22 21.19
N GLY A 393 -12.71 -2.03 20.39
CA GLY A 393 -12.90 -3.48 20.30
C GLY A 393 -14.13 -3.92 19.49
N SER A 394 -14.80 -2.99 18.79
CA SER A 394 -15.94 -3.31 17.91
C SER A 394 -15.51 -3.88 16.56
N THR A 395 -14.23 -3.77 16.20
CA THR A 395 -13.66 -4.27 14.94
C THR A 395 -12.60 -5.32 15.20
N THR A 396 -12.67 -6.43 14.46
CA THR A 396 -11.60 -7.42 14.37
C THR A 396 -10.95 -7.35 13.00
N ILE A 397 -9.63 -7.18 12.98
CA ILE A 397 -8.84 -7.11 11.76
C ILE A 397 -8.34 -8.51 11.37
N VAL A 398 -8.77 -8.98 10.20
CA VAL A 398 -8.24 -10.19 9.57
C VAL A 398 -6.91 -9.83 8.90
N GLN A 399 -5.80 -10.30 9.46
CA GLN A 399 -4.49 -10.02 8.90
C GLN A 399 -4.30 -10.79 7.60
N LEU A 400 -4.18 -10.06 6.48
CA LEU A 400 -3.80 -10.64 5.20
C LEU A 400 -2.33 -11.10 5.23
N PRO A 401 -1.96 -12.17 4.50
CA PRO A 401 -0.65 -12.78 4.60
C PRO A 401 0.37 -12.03 3.72
N TYR A 402 0.54 -10.72 3.98
CA TYR A 402 1.46 -9.86 3.24
C TYR A 402 2.92 -10.33 3.29
N TYR A 403 3.28 -11.17 4.28
CA TYR A 403 4.59 -11.80 4.40
C TYR A 403 4.88 -12.84 3.32
N LEU A 404 3.86 -13.37 2.62
CA LEU A 404 4.04 -14.30 1.53
C LEU A 404 4.63 -13.56 0.32
N PRO A 405 5.79 -13.99 -0.22
CA PRO A 405 6.41 -13.34 -1.38
C PRO A 405 5.46 -13.24 -2.59
N ASP A 406 4.67 -14.29 -2.83
CA ASP A 406 3.76 -14.38 -3.98
C ASP A 406 2.40 -13.72 -3.74
N TRP A 407 2.16 -13.15 -2.55
CA TRP A 407 0.87 -12.53 -2.21
C TRP A 407 0.40 -11.53 -3.27
N ASN A 408 1.29 -10.66 -3.73
CA ASN A 408 0.93 -9.64 -4.73
C ASN A 408 0.62 -10.24 -6.10
N THR A 409 1.26 -11.34 -6.48
CA THR A 409 0.98 -12.06 -7.74
C THR A 409 -0.38 -12.75 -7.65
N ILE A 410 -0.59 -13.51 -6.57
CA ILE A 410 -1.83 -14.24 -6.28
C ILE A 410 -3.01 -13.27 -6.18
N SER A 411 -2.91 -12.22 -5.37
CA SER A 411 -4.01 -11.27 -5.11
C SER A 411 -4.26 -10.28 -6.25
N LYS A 412 -3.46 -10.29 -7.33
CA LYS A 412 -3.62 -9.40 -8.47
C LYS A 412 -3.64 -10.19 -9.77
N ALA A 413 -2.47 -10.37 -10.39
CA ALA A 413 -2.33 -10.87 -11.75
C ALA A 413 -3.02 -12.22 -11.98
N ASP A 414 -2.95 -13.12 -11.00
CA ASP A 414 -3.46 -14.49 -11.16
C ASP A 414 -4.97 -14.60 -10.99
N ASN A 415 -5.57 -13.74 -10.15
CA ASN A 415 -6.95 -13.93 -9.71
C ASN A 415 -7.92 -12.79 -10.05
N GLU A 416 -7.47 -11.59 -10.40
CA GLU A 416 -8.37 -10.52 -10.87
C GLU A 416 -9.22 -10.96 -12.07
N PRO A 417 -8.69 -11.63 -13.11
CA PRO A 417 -9.51 -12.17 -14.20
C PRO A 417 -10.48 -13.27 -13.74
N GLY A 418 -10.09 -14.05 -12.73
CA GLY A 418 -10.96 -15.06 -12.11
C GLY A 418 -12.16 -14.41 -11.41
N PHE A 419 -11.93 -13.34 -10.65
CA PHE A 419 -13.00 -12.59 -10.01
C PHE A 419 -13.94 -11.92 -11.03
N GLN A 420 -13.41 -11.39 -12.14
CA GLN A 420 -14.24 -10.88 -13.24
C GLN A 420 -15.18 -11.95 -13.83
N LYS A 421 -14.71 -13.21 -13.94
CA LYS A 421 -15.56 -14.34 -14.35
C LYS A 421 -16.62 -14.65 -13.31
N VAL A 422 -16.31 -14.56 -12.01
CA VAL A 422 -17.31 -14.68 -10.93
C VAL A 422 -18.39 -13.60 -11.06
N LEU A 423 -18.00 -12.35 -11.29
CA LEU A 423 -18.96 -11.25 -11.51
C LEU A 423 -19.86 -11.52 -12.72
N ASN A 424 -19.33 -12.05 -13.83
CA ASN A 424 -20.14 -12.39 -14.99
C ASN A 424 -20.96 -13.69 -14.86
N GLY A 425 -20.74 -14.49 -13.83
CA GLY A 425 -21.36 -15.80 -13.66
C GLY A 425 -20.72 -16.92 -14.48
N ASP A 426 -19.53 -16.68 -15.06
CA ASP A 426 -18.78 -17.65 -15.85
C ASP A 426 -17.93 -18.61 -14.99
N LEU A 427 -17.78 -18.30 -13.70
CA LEU A 427 -17.07 -19.10 -12.69
C LEU A 427 -17.84 -19.01 -11.37
N SER A 428 -18.07 -20.12 -10.66
CA SER A 428 -18.70 -20.02 -9.35
C SER A 428 -17.76 -19.42 -8.31
N ALA A 429 -18.31 -18.76 -7.29
CA ALA A 429 -17.51 -18.24 -6.19
C ALA A 429 -16.73 -19.36 -5.47
N LYS A 430 -17.31 -20.56 -5.38
CA LYS A 430 -16.65 -21.72 -4.78
C LYS A 430 -15.43 -22.15 -5.58
N GLU A 431 -15.56 -22.36 -6.89
CA GLU A 431 -14.44 -22.78 -7.74
C GLU A 431 -13.32 -21.73 -7.75
N PHE A 432 -13.70 -20.45 -7.77
CA PHE A 432 -12.76 -19.35 -7.66
C PHE A 432 -12.00 -19.39 -6.33
N LEU A 433 -12.71 -19.43 -5.20
CA LEU A 433 -12.07 -19.42 -3.88
C LEU A 433 -11.28 -20.70 -3.60
N ASP A 434 -11.69 -21.86 -4.11
CA ASP A 434 -10.89 -23.09 -4.03
C ASP A 434 -9.56 -22.94 -4.78
N THR A 435 -9.56 -22.26 -5.94
CA THR A 435 -8.34 -21.96 -6.70
C THR A 435 -7.41 -21.04 -5.91
N VAL A 436 -7.95 -19.93 -5.39
CA VAL A 436 -7.20 -18.97 -4.55
C VAL A 436 -6.65 -19.67 -3.30
N ALA A 437 -7.45 -20.51 -2.64
CA ALA A 437 -7.05 -21.27 -1.46
C ALA A 437 -5.89 -22.23 -1.77
N GLY A 438 -5.94 -22.91 -2.91
CA GLY A 438 -4.85 -23.79 -3.36
C GLY A 438 -3.53 -23.04 -3.47
N GLN A 439 -3.52 -21.91 -4.18
CA GLN A 439 -2.33 -21.07 -4.37
C GLN A 439 -1.80 -20.52 -3.04
N LEU A 440 -2.68 -20.04 -2.15
CA LEU A 440 -2.28 -19.52 -0.85
C LEU A 440 -1.71 -20.61 0.06
N ASN A 441 -2.30 -21.80 0.08
CA ASN A 441 -1.81 -22.91 0.88
C ASN A 441 -0.45 -23.42 0.39
N GLU A 442 -0.22 -23.44 -0.93
CA GLU A 442 1.08 -23.77 -1.53
C GLU A 442 2.12 -22.71 -1.14
N ALA A 443 1.82 -21.42 -1.34
CA ALA A 443 2.71 -20.33 -0.96
C ALA A 443 3.02 -20.34 0.55
N GLN A 444 2.04 -20.67 1.40
CA GLN A 444 2.24 -20.81 2.85
C GLN A 444 3.15 -22.00 3.17
N ALA A 445 2.97 -23.15 2.53
CA ALA A 445 3.82 -24.31 2.74
C ALA A 445 5.28 -24.03 2.34
N GLU A 446 5.48 -23.39 1.18
CA GLU A 446 6.82 -22.97 0.74
C GLU A 446 7.45 -21.95 1.68
N TRP A 447 6.66 -20.99 2.18
CA TRP A 447 7.14 -20.00 3.12
C TRP A 447 7.55 -20.64 4.44
N THR A 448 6.75 -21.57 4.98
CA THR A 448 7.09 -22.34 6.18
C THR A 448 8.37 -23.12 5.96
N GLU A 449 8.50 -23.90 4.87
CA GLU A 449 9.72 -24.67 4.57
C GLU A 449 11.00 -23.80 4.54
N ARG A 450 10.89 -22.56 4.04
CA ARG A 450 12.02 -21.62 3.99
C ARG A 450 12.35 -20.98 5.35
N ASN A 451 11.41 -20.92 6.29
CA ASN A 451 11.52 -20.13 7.52
C ASN A 451 11.41 -20.93 8.84
N GLY A 452 11.06 -22.22 8.80
CA GLY A 452 11.02 -23.13 9.95
C GLY A 452 9.60 -23.59 10.29
#